data_AF-A0A388P3P3-F1
#
_entry.id   AF-A0A388P3P3-F1
#
_cell.length_a   1.000
_cell.length_b   1.000
_cell.length_c   1.000
_cell.angle_alpha   90.00
_cell.angle_beta   90.00
_cell.angle_gamma   90.00
#
_symmetry.space_group_name_H-M   'P 1'
#
loop_
_entity.id
_entity.type
_entity.pdbx_description
1 polymer ?
#
loop_
_entity_poly.entity_id
_entity_poly.type
_entity_poly.pdbx_seq_one_letter_code
_entity_poly.pdbx_strand_id
1 'polypeptide(L)'
;MKIKNLTYGLAAAFGLIGPALFLRNINLSDWGMLIVELGFALWLVSPFVLVALAVRSERISSIGALIATILAGLFGAWFYTELTFHFTTKSDAQDAIAMLFVAAYQHAIIILTLGLFSFVGWLQGRRK
;
A
#
# COMPACT_ATOMS: atom_id res chain seq x y z
N MET A 1 -4.84 21.96 -2.67
CA MET A 1 -4.83 21.58 -1.24
C MET A 1 -5.81 20.45 -0.90
N LYS A 2 -7.11 20.54 -1.22
CA LYS A 2 -8.12 19.53 -0.86
C LYS A 2 -7.78 18.10 -1.31
N ILE A 3 -7.33 17.91 -2.55
CA ILE A 3 -6.97 16.59 -3.10
C ILE A 3 -5.77 15.98 -2.35
N LYS A 4 -4.73 16.77 -2.08
CA LYS A 4 -3.54 16.27 -1.36
C LYS A 4 -3.91 15.75 0.04
N ASN A 5 -4.72 16.50 0.79
CA ASN A 5 -5.17 16.10 2.11
C ASN A 5 -6.03 14.83 2.08
N LEU A 6 -6.91 14.71 1.07
CA LEU A 6 -7.68 13.48 0.84
C LEU A 6 -6.75 12.30 0.55
N THR A 7 -5.76 12.46 -0.32
CA THR A 7 -4.79 11.41 -0.64
C THR A 7 -4.00 10.98 0.59
N TYR A 8 -3.57 11.91 1.44
CA TYR A 8 -2.93 11.58 2.72
C TYR A 8 -3.86 10.80 3.65
N GLY A 9 -5.11 11.25 3.80
CA GLY A 9 -6.10 10.56 4.63
C GLY A 9 -6.38 9.13 4.16
N LEU A 10 -6.55 8.94 2.85
CA LEU A 10 -6.75 7.61 2.27
C LEU A 10 -5.50 6.73 2.37
N ALA A 11 -4.31 7.29 2.14
CA ALA A 11 -3.05 6.55 2.29
C ALA A 11 -2.85 6.08 3.74
N ALA A 12 -3.16 6.93 4.72
CA ALA A 12 -3.13 6.55 6.13
C ALA A 12 -4.16 5.46 6.43
N ALA A 13 -5.41 5.61 5.96
CA ALA A 13 -6.47 4.64 6.19
C ALA A 13 -6.12 3.26 5.60
N PHE A 14 -5.75 3.20 4.32
CA PHE A 14 -5.41 1.94 3.66
C PHE A 14 -4.10 1.33 4.17
N GLY A 15 -3.10 2.18 4.48
CA GLY A 15 -1.81 1.72 4.99
C GLY A 15 -1.87 1.09 6.37
N LEU A 16 -2.89 1.39 7.18
CA LEU A 16 -3.06 0.81 8.51
C LEU A 16 -3.80 -0.53 8.51
N ILE A 17 -4.59 -0.85 7.46
CA ILE A 17 -5.40 -2.07 7.42
C ILE A 17 -4.52 -3.33 7.44
N GLY A 18 -3.52 -3.39 6.55
CA GLY A 18 -2.61 -4.54 6.45
C GLY A 18 -1.88 -4.85 7.76
N PRO A 19 -1.16 -3.88 8.35
CA PRO A 19 -0.50 -4.04 9.64
C PRO A 19 -1.45 -4.40 10.78
N ALA A 20 -2.65 -3.80 10.83
CA ALA A 20 -3.62 -4.13 11.87
C ALA A 20 -4.07 -5.60 11.80
N LEU A 21 -4.33 -6.11 10.59
CA LEU A 21 -4.67 -7.51 10.37
C LEU A 21 -3.49 -8.45 10.65
N PHE A 22 -2.27 -8.04 10.28
CA PHE A 22 -1.06 -8.80 10.56
C PHE A 22 -0.79 -8.91 12.07
N LEU A 23 -0.84 -7.79 12.80
CA LEU A 23 -0.65 -7.74 14.25
C LEU A 23 -1.72 -8.51 15.02
N ARG A 24 -2.95 -8.59 14.51
CA ARG A 24 -4.01 -9.42 15.09
C ARG A 24 -3.63 -10.92 15.13
N ASN A 25 -2.85 -11.38 14.17
CA ASN A 25 -2.51 -12.79 13.99
C ASN A 25 -1.17 -13.19 14.61
N ILE A 26 -0.41 -12.24 15.16
CA ILE A 26 0.89 -12.47 15.77
C ILE A 26 0.75 -12.86 17.23
N ASN A 27 1.54 -13.84 17.67
CA ASN A 27 1.68 -14.18 19.08
C ASN A 27 2.92 -13.48 19.67
N LEU A 28 2.70 -12.33 20.33
CA LEU A 28 3.75 -11.42 20.85
C LEU A 28 4.62 -12.01 21.99
N SER A 29 4.42 -13.28 22.37
CA SER A 29 5.20 -13.94 23.42
C SER A 29 6.65 -14.21 23.02
N ASP A 30 6.97 -14.21 21.72
CA ASP A 30 8.29 -14.59 21.20
C ASP A 30 9.12 -13.36 20.80
N TRP A 31 9.79 -12.75 21.78
CA TRP A 31 10.57 -11.51 21.61
C TRP A 31 11.67 -11.60 20.54
N GLY A 32 12.13 -12.80 20.21
CA GLY A 32 13.11 -13.03 19.13
C GLY A 32 12.56 -12.75 17.73
N MET A 33 11.25 -12.81 17.53
CA MET A 33 10.60 -12.56 16.23
C MET A 33 10.15 -11.11 16.03
N LEU A 34 10.17 -10.29 17.07
CA LEU A 34 9.59 -8.95 17.07
C LEU A 34 10.19 -8.03 15.98
N ILE A 35 11.49 -8.13 15.71
CA ILE A 35 12.16 -7.36 14.65
C ILE A 35 11.64 -7.73 13.26
N VAL A 36 11.42 -9.03 13.03
CA VAL A 36 10.93 -9.56 11.75
C VAL A 36 9.48 -9.09 11.52
N GLU A 37 8.66 -9.17 12.56
CA GLU A 37 7.26 -8.72 12.53
C GLU A 37 7.13 -7.22 12.31
N LEU A 38 7.96 -6.42 12.98
CA LEU A 38 8.04 -4.97 12.71
C LEU A 38 8.47 -4.69 11.26
N GLY A 39 9.44 -5.44 10.74
CA GLY A 39 9.84 -5.36 9.34
C GLY A 39 8.69 -5.62 8.38
N PHE A 40 7.86 -6.62 8.66
CA PHE A 40 6.69 -6.93 7.86
C PHE A 40 5.58 -5.88 7.98
N ALA A 41 5.31 -5.37 9.18
CA ALA A 41 4.38 -4.27 9.35
C ALA A 41 4.82 -3.04 8.54
N LEU A 42 6.11 -2.69 8.58
CA LEU A 42 6.68 -1.59 7.80
C LEU A 42 6.58 -1.84 6.29
N TRP A 43 6.82 -3.08 5.84
CA TRP A 43 6.65 -3.49 4.44
C TRP A 43 5.22 -3.32 3.95
N LEU A 44 4.22 -3.62 4.78
CA LEU A 44 2.81 -3.44 4.43
C LEU A 44 2.40 -1.95 4.36
N VAL A 45 3.04 -1.08 5.16
CA VAL A 45 2.78 0.37 5.17
C VAL A 45 3.51 1.09 4.03
N SER A 46 4.66 0.57 3.59
CA SER A 46 5.57 1.30 2.68
C SER A 46 4.98 1.75 1.34
N PRO A 47 4.03 1.04 0.67
CA PRO A 47 3.41 1.56 -0.54
C PRO A 47 2.71 2.91 -0.30
N PHE A 48 2.02 3.05 0.83
CA PHE A 48 1.27 4.26 1.16
C PHE A 48 2.17 5.40 1.66
N VAL A 49 3.35 5.07 2.21
CA VAL A 49 4.41 6.05 2.45
C VAL A 49 4.93 6.63 1.14
N LEU A 50 5.15 5.78 0.12
CA LEU A 50 5.56 6.26 -1.21
C LEU A 50 4.54 7.20 -1.83
N VAL A 51 3.25 6.91 -1.69
CA VAL A 51 2.17 7.84 -2.08
C VAL A 51 2.30 9.16 -1.32
N ALA A 52 2.46 9.13 -0.01
CA ALA A 52 2.58 10.33 0.81
C ALA A 52 3.77 11.22 0.38
N LEU A 53 4.91 10.59 0.07
CA LEU A 53 6.08 11.25 -0.48
C LEU A 53 5.82 11.81 -1.89
N ALA A 54 5.11 11.05 -2.74
CA ALA A 54 4.75 11.47 -4.09
C ALA A 54 3.82 12.70 -4.09
N VAL A 55 2.84 12.75 -3.20
CA VAL A 55 1.90 13.88 -3.04
C VAL A 55 2.62 15.16 -2.58
N ARG A 56 3.69 15.00 -1.78
CA ARG A 56 4.53 16.12 -1.34
C ARG A 56 5.32 16.72 -2.50
N SER A 57 5.69 15.90 -3.48
CA SER A 57 6.39 16.37 -4.68
C SER A 57 5.50 17.23 -5.56
N GLU A 58 6.02 18.35 -6.04
CA GLU A 58 5.34 19.18 -7.04
C GLU A 58 5.43 18.60 -8.45
N ARG A 59 6.34 17.64 -8.67
CA ARG A 59 6.54 16.99 -9.97
C ARG A 59 5.47 15.96 -10.30
N ILE A 60 4.74 15.48 -9.31
CA ILE A 60 3.77 14.40 -9.46
C ILE A 60 2.35 14.96 -9.40
N SER A 61 1.53 14.56 -10.38
CA SER A 61 0.12 14.92 -10.43
C SER A 61 -0.59 14.44 -9.16
N SER A 62 -1.22 15.38 -8.43
CA SER A 62 -2.01 15.05 -7.24
C SER A 62 -3.19 14.12 -7.57
N ILE A 63 -3.72 14.19 -8.80
CA ILE A 63 -4.76 13.28 -9.29
C ILE A 63 -4.17 11.88 -9.53
N GLY A 64 -2.98 11.80 -10.14
CA GLY A 64 -2.28 10.53 -10.33
C GLY A 64 -1.98 9.82 -9.01
N ALA A 65 -1.54 10.58 -8.00
CA ALA A 65 -1.33 10.07 -6.66
C ALA A 65 -2.64 9.60 -5.98
N LEU A 66 -3.73 10.34 -6.14
CA LEU A 66 -5.05 9.92 -5.64
C LEU A 66 -5.50 8.59 -6.29
N ILE A 67 -5.38 8.48 -7.61
CA ILE A 67 -5.74 7.26 -8.35
C ILE A 67 -4.87 6.08 -7.89
N ALA A 68 -3.55 6.27 -7.80
CA ALA A 68 -2.63 5.26 -7.31
C ALA A 68 -3.02 4.76 -5.91
N THR A 69 -3.40 5.68 -5.02
CA THR A 69 -3.84 5.38 -3.65
C THR A 69 -5.10 4.53 -3.63
N ILE A 70 -6.11 4.91 -4.44
CA ILE A 70 -7.38 4.20 -4.51
C ILE A 70 -7.17 2.80 -5.08
N LEU A 71 -6.42 2.66 -6.17
CA LEU A 71 -6.18 1.35 -6.80
C LEU A 71 -5.42 0.40 -5.85
N ALA A 72 -4.33 0.87 -5.24
CA ALA A 72 -3.56 0.06 -4.30
C ALA A 72 -4.34 -0.24 -3.01
N GLY A 73 -5.13 0.72 -2.53
CA GLY A 73 -5.99 0.57 -1.37
C GLY A 73 -7.10 -0.46 -1.58
N LEU A 74 -7.82 -0.37 -2.70
CA LEU A 74 -8.87 -1.33 -3.06
C LEU A 74 -8.31 -2.73 -3.32
N PHE A 75 -7.17 -2.83 -4.02
CA PHE A 75 -6.49 -4.11 -4.21
C PHE A 75 -6.13 -4.76 -2.86
N GLY A 76 -5.53 -3.98 -1.96
CA GLY A 76 -5.21 -4.44 -0.61
C GLY A 76 -6.46 -4.87 0.15
N ALA A 77 -7.50 -4.04 0.18
CA ALA A 77 -8.75 -4.35 0.87
C ALA A 77 -9.41 -5.64 0.36
N TRP A 78 -9.46 -5.82 -0.97
CA TRP A 78 -9.95 -7.05 -1.60
C TRP A 78 -9.13 -8.27 -1.15
N PHE A 79 -7.81 -8.19 -1.27
CA PHE A 79 -6.94 -9.31 -0.95
C PHE A 79 -6.94 -9.67 0.54
N TYR A 80 -6.95 -8.67 1.42
CA TYR A 80 -7.07 -8.89 2.86
C TYR A 80 -8.42 -9.48 3.26
N THR A 81 -9.49 -9.12 2.56
CA THR A 81 -10.81 -9.73 2.75
C THR A 81 -10.77 -11.20 2.34
N GLU A 82 -10.22 -11.51 1.17
CA GLU A 82 -10.06 -12.88 0.67
C GLU A 82 -9.22 -13.74 1.64
N LEU A 83 -8.09 -13.21 2.11
CA LEU A 83 -7.26 -13.85 3.12
C LEU A 83 -8.05 -14.09 4.41
N THR A 84 -8.79 -13.10 4.91
CA THR A 84 -9.56 -13.24 6.16
C THR A 84 -10.60 -14.36 6.05
N PHE A 85 -11.28 -14.49 4.90
CA PHE A 85 -12.21 -15.59 4.65
C PHE A 85 -11.50 -16.95 4.55
N HIS A 86 -10.34 -17.01 3.90
CA HIS A 86 -9.53 -18.24 3.83
C HIS A 86 -9.00 -18.68 5.20
N PHE A 87 -8.48 -17.76 6.02
CA PHE A 87 -7.97 -18.04 7.38
C PHE A 87 -9.03 -18.63 8.32
N THR A 88 -10.30 -18.26 8.17
CA THR A 88 -11.39 -18.88 8.94
C THR A 88 -11.63 -20.36 8.60
N THR A 89 -11.01 -20.91 7.55
CA THR A 89 -11.26 -22.28 7.07
C THR A 89 -10.01 -23.17 7.04
N LYS A 90 -8.82 -22.65 6.71
CA LYS A 90 -7.51 -23.33 6.82
C LYS A 90 -6.44 -22.27 7.04
N SER A 91 -5.53 -22.50 7.98
CA SER A 91 -4.40 -21.61 8.25
C SER A 91 -3.12 -22.34 7.90
N ASP A 92 -2.58 -22.12 6.70
CA ASP A 92 -1.31 -22.71 6.25
C ASP A 92 -0.23 -21.64 6.05
N ALA A 93 1.05 -22.03 6.20
CA ALA A 93 2.20 -21.14 6.05
C ALA A 93 2.28 -20.42 4.68
N GLN A 94 1.57 -20.92 3.67
CA GLN A 94 1.44 -20.27 2.35
C GLN A 94 0.70 -18.92 2.43
N ASP A 95 -0.22 -18.72 3.37
CA ASP A 95 -1.03 -17.51 3.46
C ASP A 95 -0.25 -16.32 4.02
N ALA A 96 0.69 -16.59 4.93
CA ALA A 96 1.64 -15.58 5.42
C ALA A 96 2.58 -15.11 4.30
N ILE A 97 3.00 -16.01 3.41
CA ILE A 97 3.79 -15.67 2.23
C ILE A 97 2.93 -14.86 1.24
N ALA A 98 1.65 -15.20 1.06
CA ALA A 98 0.75 -14.46 0.19
C ALA A 98 0.56 -13.00 0.64
N MET A 99 0.49 -12.74 1.95
CA MET A 99 0.46 -11.37 2.50
C MET A 99 1.67 -10.52 2.08
N LEU A 100 2.85 -11.12 1.91
CA LEU A 100 4.06 -10.39 1.50
C LEU A 100 3.97 -9.89 0.05
N PHE A 101 3.35 -10.69 -0.81
CA PHE A 101 3.17 -10.31 -2.21
C PHE A 101 2.14 -9.19 -2.38
N VAL A 102 1.19 -9.02 -1.46
CA VAL A 102 0.20 -7.91 -1.51
C VAL A 102 0.91 -6.56 -1.58
N ALA A 103 1.83 -6.31 -0.65
CA ALA A 103 2.58 -5.08 -0.64
C ALA A 103 3.43 -4.94 -1.92
N ALA A 104 4.04 -6.02 -2.44
CA ALA A 104 4.76 -5.96 -3.71
C ALA A 104 3.85 -5.53 -4.89
N TYR A 105 2.63 -6.07 -4.98
CA TYR A 105 1.65 -5.67 -5.98
C TYR A 105 1.19 -4.22 -5.79
N GLN A 106 0.99 -3.76 -4.55
CA GLN A 106 0.67 -2.37 -4.25
C GLN A 106 1.78 -1.42 -4.68
N HIS A 107 3.06 -1.77 -4.46
CA HIS A 107 4.20 -1.02 -4.98
C HIS A 107 4.16 -0.94 -6.52
N ALA A 108 3.91 -2.07 -7.19
CA ALA A 108 3.83 -2.09 -8.64
C ALA A 108 2.71 -1.18 -9.17
N ILE A 109 1.51 -1.27 -8.60
CA ILE A 109 0.37 -0.40 -8.92
C ILE A 109 0.75 1.07 -8.75
N ILE A 110 1.34 1.42 -7.61
CA ILE A 110 1.69 2.81 -7.29
C ILE A 110 2.78 3.34 -8.22
N ILE A 111 3.89 2.61 -8.39
CA ILE A 111 5.01 3.04 -9.22
C ILE A 111 4.58 3.18 -10.68
N LEU A 112 3.84 2.20 -11.23
CA LEU A 112 3.37 2.24 -12.61
C LEU A 112 2.39 3.40 -12.82
N THR A 113 1.46 3.61 -11.89
CA THR A 113 0.47 4.71 -11.99
C THR A 113 1.17 6.07 -11.91
N LEU A 114 2.00 6.28 -10.90
CA LEU A 114 2.73 7.54 -10.74
C LEU A 114 3.69 7.80 -11.90
N GLY A 115 4.39 6.76 -12.37
CA GLY A 115 5.28 6.81 -13.52
C GLY A 115 4.54 7.20 -14.79
N LEU A 116 3.38 6.59 -15.07
CA LEU A 116 2.54 6.92 -16.22
C LEU A 116 2.09 8.39 -16.19
N PHE A 117 1.56 8.85 -15.05
CA PHE A 117 1.13 10.25 -14.92
C PHE A 117 2.27 11.24 -15.06
N SER A 118 3.45 10.91 -14.54
CA SER A 118 4.65 11.74 -14.69
C SER A 118 5.11 11.80 -16.15
N PHE A 119 5.10 10.66 -16.84
CA PHE A 119 5.46 10.56 -18.26
C PHE A 119 4.48 11.33 -19.16
N VAL A 120 3.17 11.21 -18.92
CA VAL A 120 2.15 11.96 -19.65
C VAL A 120 2.31 13.46 -19.44
N GLY A 121 2.53 13.90 -18.19
CA GLY A 121 2.76 15.33 -17.89
C GLY A 121 3.99 15.88 -18.60
N TRP A 122 5.07 15.10 -18.67
CA TRP A 122 6.28 15.46 -19.40
C TRP A 122 6.05 15.57 -20.92
N LEU A 123 5.32 14.61 -21.52
CA LEU A 123 4.98 14.66 -22.95
C LEU A 123 4.12 15.90 -23.29
N GLN A 124 3.17 16.25 -22.43
CA GLN A 124 2.35 17.45 -22.60
C GLN A 124 3.18 18.74 -22.49
N GLY A 125 4.17 18.76 -21.59
CA GLY A 125 5.10 19.89 -21.44
C GLY A 125 6.00 20.10 -22.66
N ARG A 126 6.34 19.03 -23.40
CA ARG A 126 7.13 19.13 -24.65
C ARG A 126 6.34 19.60 -25.87
N ARG A 127 5.00 19.57 -25.81
CA ARG A 127 4.13 20.01 -26.92
C ARG A 127 3.73 21.49 -26.84
N LYS A 128 4.09 22.17 -25.76
CA LYS A 128 3.93 23.61 -25.58
C LYS A 128 5.27 24.30 -25.86
#